data_AF-A0A2W1B9U0-F1
#
_entry.id   AF-A0A2W1B9U0-F1
#
_cell.length_a   1.000
_cell.length_b   1.000
_cell.length_c   1.000
_cell.angle_alpha   90.00
_cell.angle_beta   90.00
_cell.angle_gamma   90.00
#
_symmetry.space_group_name_H-M   'P 1'
#
loop_
_entity.id
_entity.type
_entity.pdbx_description
1 polymer ?
#
loop_
_entity_poly.entity_id
_entity_poly.type
_entity_poly.pdbx_seq_one_letter_code
_entity_poly.pdbx_strand_id
1 'polypeptide(L)'
;MLGFASPYAKKIYSAVKIANPALWRREDDVMVSSPNHELISAVYITDLRPDKEGEAYIEAGGLGSKTVTIALKSPSILRGYKFAIEVYAQSVQPGFGQSYPSNPGYVRGGLSGYAGTYSHTGYPTGSVYPHVHYKK
;
A
#
# COMPACT_ATOMS: atom_id res chain seq x y z
N MET A 1 13.91 3.81 3.38
CA MET A 1 14.11 3.46 1.96
C MET A 1 12.96 4.09 1.16
N LEU A 2 13.27 5.04 0.26
CA LEU A 2 12.30 5.57 -0.70
C LEU A 2 12.20 4.59 -1.89
N GLY A 3 10.98 4.19 -2.27
CA GLY A 3 10.77 3.36 -3.46
C GLY A 3 11.19 4.08 -4.74
N PHE A 4 11.63 3.32 -5.75
CA PHE A 4 11.95 3.84 -7.08
C PHE A 4 10.65 4.08 -7.86
N ALA A 5 10.35 5.34 -8.19
CA ALA A 5 9.30 5.64 -9.16
C ALA A 5 9.83 5.30 -10.56
N SER A 6 9.36 4.18 -11.11
CA SER A 6 9.55 3.85 -12.52
C SER A 6 8.98 4.99 -13.39
N PRO A 7 9.56 5.31 -14.57
CA PRO A 7 8.97 6.26 -15.51
C PRO A 7 7.55 5.86 -15.97
N TYR A 8 7.14 4.60 -15.72
CA TYR A 8 5.79 4.10 -15.97
C TYR A 8 4.85 4.18 -14.75
N ALA A 9 5.32 4.72 -13.62
CA ALA A 9 4.52 4.88 -12.42
C ALA A 9 3.63 6.13 -12.51
N LYS A 10 2.33 5.92 -12.42
CA LYS A 10 1.32 6.98 -12.41
C LYS A 10 0.93 7.30 -10.96
N LYS A 11 0.87 8.58 -10.62
CA LYS A 11 0.27 9.03 -9.35
C LYS A 11 -1.22 8.74 -9.36
N ILE A 12 -1.69 7.92 -8.42
CA ILE A 12 -3.10 7.54 -8.26
C ILE A 12 -3.76 8.21 -7.05
N TYR A 13 -2.96 8.76 -6.11
CA TYR A 13 -3.46 9.52 -4.98
C TYR A 13 -2.49 10.65 -4.62
N SER A 14 -3.05 11.81 -4.27
CA SER A 14 -2.30 12.98 -3.81
C SER A 14 -3.19 13.76 -2.84
N ALA A 15 -2.80 13.85 -1.58
CA ALA A 15 -3.55 14.64 -0.61
C ALA A 15 -2.66 15.20 0.50
N VAL A 16 -3.09 16.32 1.07
CA VAL A 16 -2.56 16.83 2.34
C VAL A 16 -3.58 16.54 3.43
N LYS A 17 -3.18 15.77 4.45
CA LYS A 17 -4.01 15.43 5.61
C LYS A 17 -3.56 16.26 6.81
N ILE A 18 -4.50 16.99 7.40
CA ILE A 18 -4.25 17.88 8.55
C ILE A 18 -5.20 17.52 9.67
N ALA A 19 -4.67 17.45 10.89
CA ALA A 19 -5.48 17.43 12.09
C ALA A 19 -4.95 18.47 13.08
N ASN A 20 -5.84 19.32 13.59
CA ASN A 20 -5.49 20.31 14.62
C ASN A 20 -5.17 19.62 15.96
N PRO A 21 -4.36 20.26 16.83
CA PRO A 21 -4.22 19.89 18.24
C PRO A 21 -5.54 19.49 18.92
N ALA A 22 -5.48 18.46 19.77
CA ALA A 22 -6.61 17.98 20.57
C ALA A 22 -6.13 17.37 21.90
N LEU A 23 -7.03 17.22 22.87
CA LEU A 23 -6.73 16.58 24.17
C LEU A 23 -6.50 15.07 24.09
N TRP A 24 -6.61 14.49 22.89
CA TRP A 24 -6.29 13.10 22.59
C TRP A 24 -5.35 13.04 21.38
N ARG A 25 -4.72 11.89 21.20
CA ARG A 25 -3.85 11.65 20.04
C ARG A 25 -4.70 11.64 18.77
N ARG A 26 -4.27 12.38 17.75
CA ARG A 26 -4.95 12.37 16.44
C ARG A 26 -4.49 11.16 15.66
N GLU A 27 -5.44 10.38 15.16
CA GLU A 27 -5.19 9.21 14.31
C GLU A 27 -6.15 9.27 13.11
N ASP A 28 -5.69 8.86 11.93
CA ASP A 28 -6.48 8.75 10.69
C ASP A 28 -5.88 7.67 9.79
N ASP A 29 -6.73 6.96 9.07
CA ASP A 29 -6.35 5.91 8.14
C ASP A 29 -6.73 6.30 6.71
N VAL A 30 -5.74 6.28 5.82
CA VAL A 30 -5.93 6.60 4.41
C VAL A 30 -5.84 5.32 3.59
N MET A 31 -6.99 4.87 3.09
CA MET A 31 -7.09 3.72 2.20
C MET A 31 -7.07 4.17 0.74
N VAL A 32 -6.15 3.62 -0.05
CA VAL A 32 -6.04 3.88 -1.49
C VAL A 32 -6.08 2.56 -2.25
N SER A 33 -6.87 2.52 -3.33
CA SER A 33 -6.95 1.37 -4.24
C SER A 33 -6.41 1.74 -5.62
N SER A 34 -5.54 0.90 -6.18
CA SER A 34 -5.04 1.05 -7.55
C SER A 34 -6.11 0.66 -8.57
N PRO A 35 -6.25 1.39 -9.69
CA PRO A 35 -7.22 1.08 -10.73
C PRO A 35 -6.81 -0.14 -11.59
N ASN A 36 -7.78 -0.73 -12.28
CA ASN A 36 -7.58 -1.72 -13.35
C ASN A 36 -6.61 -2.86 -12.97
N HIS A 37 -5.66 -3.17 -13.86
CA HIS A 37 -4.60 -4.19 -13.71
C HIS A 37 -3.26 -3.58 -13.22
N GLU A 38 -3.30 -2.46 -12.50
CA GLU A 38 -2.10 -1.82 -11.94
C GLU A 38 -1.80 -2.32 -10.52
N LEU A 39 -0.55 -2.23 -10.07
CA LEU A 39 -0.16 -2.47 -8.68
C LEU A 39 0.54 -1.24 -8.13
N ILE A 40 0.40 -1.02 -6.82
CA ILE A 40 1.06 0.08 -6.13
C ILE A 40 2.57 -0.09 -6.24
N SER A 41 3.25 0.93 -6.75
CA SER A 41 4.68 0.92 -7.04
C SER A 41 5.48 1.82 -6.11
N ALA A 42 4.86 2.88 -5.56
CA ALA A 42 5.48 3.73 -4.56
C ALA A 42 4.42 4.36 -3.64
N VAL A 43 4.83 4.59 -2.40
CA VAL A 43 4.07 5.35 -1.39
C VAL A 43 5.04 6.34 -0.76
N TYR A 44 4.77 7.63 -0.90
CA TYR A 44 5.51 8.70 -0.22
C TYR A 44 4.62 9.34 0.83
N ILE A 45 5.14 9.42 2.05
CA ILE A 45 4.49 10.08 3.17
C ILE A 45 5.50 11.07 3.72
N THR A 46 5.17 12.35 3.65
CA THR A 46 6.04 13.44 4.08
C THR A 46 5.36 14.19 5.22
N ASP A 47 5.93 14.14 6.41
CA ASP A 47 5.54 15.08 7.47
C ASP A 47 5.93 16.49 7.02
N LEU A 48 4.97 17.40 6.94
CA LEU A 48 5.18 18.78 6.53
C LEU A 48 5.42 19.71 7.72
N ARG A 49 5.40 19.20 8.95
CA ARG A 49 5.79 19.97 10.12
C ARG A 49 7.29 20.27 10.12
N PRO A 50 7.76 21.33 10.80
CA PRO A 50 9.19 21.62 10.90
C PRO A 50 9.97 20.54 11.66
N ASP A 51 9.36 19.94 12.68
CA ASP A 51 10.01 19.01 13.61
C ASP A 51 10.01 17.54 13.14
N LYS A 52 9.17 17.18 12.16
CA LYS A 52 9.10 15.84 11.55
C LYS A 52 8.84 14.70 12.55
N GLU A 53 8.14 15.00 13.64
CA GLU A 53 7.87 14.04 14.72
C GLU A 53 6.54 13.27 14.53
N GLY A 54 5.79 13.54 13.46
CA GLY A 54 4.58 12.79 13.16
C GLY A 54 4.90 11.33 12.85
N GLU A 55 4.05 10.42 13.31
CA GLU A 55 4.19 9.00 13.03
C GLU A 55 3.32 8.61 11.84
N ALA A 56 3.92 7.92 10.86
CA ALA A 56 3.17 7.36 9.75
C ALA A 56 3.78 6.03 9.29
N TYR A 57 2.92 5.07 8.95
CA TYR A 57 3.34 3.76 8.47
C TYR A 57 2.25 3.11 7.61
N ILE A 58 2.66 2.11 6.83
CA ILE A 58 1.71 1.26 6.10
C ILE A 58 1.17 0.24 7.10
N GLU A 59 -0.13 0.25 7.33
CA GLU A 59 -0.82 -0.70 8.20
C GLU A 59 -1.15 -2.00 7.46
N ALA A 60 -1.57 -1.90 6.20
CA ALA A 60 -1.94 -3.05 5.36
C ALA A 60 -1.69 -2.79 3.87
N GLY A 61 -1.46 -3.87 3.12
CA GLY A 61 -1.19 -3.82 1.67
C GLY A 61 0.16 -3.19 1.34
N GLY A 62 0.19 -2.24 0.41
CA GLY A 62 1.39 -1.48 0.05
C GLY A 62 1.98 -1.89 -1.31
N LEU A 63 3.31 -1.87 -1.42
CA LEU A 63 4.00 -2.11 -2.69
C LEU A 63 3.67 -3.50 -3.25
N GLY A 64 3.42 -3.57 -4.56
CA GLY A 64 3.01 -4.80 -5.24
C GLY A 64 1.58 -5.26 -4.93
N SER A 65 0.82 -4.50 -4.14
CA SER A 65 -0.57 -4.79 -3.81
C SER A 65 -1.54 -3.90 -4.57
N LYS A 66 -2.82 -4.29 -4.59
CA LYS A 66 -3.93 -3.49 -5.14
C LYS A 66 -4.35 -2.34 -4.22
N THR A 67 -4.07 -2.47 -2.94
CA THR A 67 -4.51 -1.54 -1.92
C THR A 67 -3.36 -1.19 -1.00
N VAL A 68 -3.43 0.00 -0.42
CA VAL A 68 -2.59 0.40 0.71
C VAL A 68 -3.45 1.13 1.73
N THR A 69 -3.26 0.80 3.00
CA THR A 69 -3.80 1.54 4.14
C THR A 69 -2.64 2.21 4.86
N ILE A 70 -2.71 3.52 4.98
CA ILE A 70 -1.67 4.35 5.59
C ILE A 70 -2.22 4.92 6.90
N ALA A 71 -1.61 4.54 8.01
CA ALA A 71 -1.93 5.10 9.32
C ALA A 71 -1.14 6.39 9.54
N LEU A 72 -1.82 7.43 10.02
CA LEU A 72 -1.25 8.74 10.35
C LEU A 72 -1.51 9.04 11.82
N LYS A 73 -0.48 9.45 12.57
CA LYS A 73 -0.61 9.77 13.99
C LYS A 73 0.11 11.06 14.35
N SER A 74 -0.51 11.85 15.24
CA SER A 74 0.20 12.98 15.86
C SER A 74 1.33 12.46 16.77
N PRO A 75 2.41 13.22 16.99
CA PRO A 75 3.50 12.81 17.88
C PRO A 75 3.03 12.63 19.33
N SER A 76 2.10 13.47 19.76
CA SER A 76 1.48 13.43 21.08
C SER A 76 0.13 14.17 21.06
N ILE A 77 -0.54 14.24 22.21
CA ILE A 77 -1.70 15.11 22.43
C ILE A 77 -1.29 16.58 22.21
N LEU A 78 -2.24 17.46 21.92
CA LEU A 78 -2.05 18.90 21.73
C LEU A 78 -1.09 19.34 20.60
N ARG A 79 -0.62 18.41 19.76
CA ARG A 79 0.31 18.74 18.65
C ARG A 79 -0.34 18.68 17.27
N GLY A 80 -1.34 17.80 17.07
CA GLY A 80 -1.92 17.56 15.75
C GLY A 80 -0.92 16.95 14.76
N TYR A 81 -1.24 16.92 13.46
CA TYR A 81 -0.32 16.50 12.40
C TYR A 81 -0.59 17.22 11.07
N LYS A 82 0.37 17.17 10.16
CA LYS A 82 0.22 17.61 8.76
C LYS A 82 1.10 16.75 7.85
N PHE A 83 0.47 15.88 7.06
CA PHE A 83 1.16 14.99 6.12
C PHE A 83 0.80 15.28 4.67
N ALA A 84 1.77 15.24 3.77
CA ALA A 84 1.54 15.06 2.34
C ALA A 84 1.69 13.58 2.00
N ILE A 85 0.72 13.05 1.26
CA ILE A 85 0.67 11.63 0.88
C ILE A 85 0.57 11.56 -0.64
N GLU A 86 1.44 10.77 -1.24
CA GLU A 86 1.40 10.45 -2.65
C GLU A 86 1.50 8.93 -2.84
N VAL A 87 0.58 8.37 -3.61
CA VAL A 87 0.60 6.95 -3.97
C VAL A 87 0.68 6.83 -5.47
N TYR A 88 1.56 5.94 -5.93
CA TYR A 88 1.80 5.65 -7.33
C TYR A 88 1.50 4.19 -7.62
N ALA A 89 1.00 3.92 -8.82
CA ALA A 89 0.80 2.58 -9.33
C ALA A 89 1.38 2.43 -10.73
N GLN A 90 1.66 1.20 -11.13
CA GLN A 90 2.13 0.87 -12.47
C GLN A 90 1.44 -0.37 -13.00
N SER A 91 1.20 -0.39 -14.31
CA SER A 91 0.61 -1.53 -15.00
C SER A 91 1.50 -2.76 -14.89
N VAL A 92 0.87 -3.90 -14.59
CA VAL A 92 1.52 -5.21 -14.70
C VAL A 92 1.33 -5.71 -16.13
N GLN A 93 2.04 -5.10 -17.09
CA GLN A 93 2.01 -5.61 -18.45
C GLN A 93 2.74 -6.97 -18.49
N PRO A 94 2.12 -8.05 -18.98
CA PRO A 94 2.83 -9.30 -19.19
C PRO A 94 3.83 -9.11 -20.33
N GLY A 95 5.11 -8.95 -20.01
CA GLY A 95 6.18 -8.82 -21.00
C GLY A 95 7.39 -7.99 -20.56
N PHE A 96 7.22 -7.08 -19.59
CA PHE A 96 8.33 -6.30 -19.03
C PHE A 96 8.46 -6.64 -17.55
N GLY A 97 9.26 -7.66 -17.26
CA GLY A 97 9.54 -8.14 -15.90
C GLY A 97 10.22 -7.06 -15.07
N GLN A 98 9.43 -6.31 -14.29
CA GLN A 98 9.93 -5.54 -13.18
C GLN A 98 9.85 -6.42 -11.94
N SER A 99 11.01 -6.97 -11.57
CA SER A 99 11.23 -7.64 -10.29
C SER A 99 11.19 -6.58 -9.19
N TYR A 100 10.05 -6.44 -8.51
CA TYR A 100 10.02 -5.69 -7.25
C TYR A 100 11.00 -6.38 -6.29
N PRO A 101 11.92 -5.64 -5.62
CA PRO A 101 12.79 -6.23 -4.62
C PRO A 101 11.91 -6.86 -3.55
N SER A 102 11.89 -8.19 -3.53
CA SER A 102 11.17 -8.98 -2.55
C SER A 102 11.72 -8.63 -1.16
N ASN A 103 10.87 -8.08 -0.31
CA ASN A 103 11.15 -7.98 1.11
C ASN A 103 11.40 -9.40 1.64
N PRO A 104 12.50 -9.70 2.38
CA PRO A 104 12.89 -11.09 2.71
C PRO A 104 11.88 -11.88 3.56
N GLY A 105 10.78 -11.27 4.01
CA GLY A 105 9.73 -11.91 4.80
C GLY A 105 8.56 -12.49 3.99
N TYR A 106 8.49 -12.27 2.67
CA TYR A 106 7.44 -12.83 1.82
C TYR A 106 8.07 -13.69 0.72
N VAL A 107 8.00 -15.00 0.90
CA VAL A 107 8.46 -16.00 -0.08
C VAL A 107 7.59 -15.87 -1.33
N ARG A 108 8.11 -15.20 -2.36
CA ARG A 108 7.55 -15.24 -3.72
C ARG A 108 8.04 -16.52 -4.39
N GLY A 109 7.21 -17.56 -4.38
CA GLY A 109 7.39 -18.70 -5.28
C GLY A 109 7.49 -18.18 -6.71
N GLY A 110 8.67 -18.33 -7.31
CA GLY A 110 8.97 -17.79 -8.64
C GLY A 110 8.10 -18.42 -9.72
N LEU A 111 7.43 -17.59 -10.52
CA LEU A 111 7.01 -18.00 -11.86
C LEU A 111 8.16 -17.71 -12.83
N SER A 112 9.01 -18.72 -13.00
CA SER A 112 9.78 -18.92 -14.22
C SER A 112 9.01 -19.91 -15.08
N GLY A 113 8.82 -19.59 -16.36
CA GLY A 113 8.39 -20.54 -17.38
C GLY A 113 6.95 -20.40 -17.82
N TYR A 114 6.73 -19.69 -18.93
CA TYR A 114 5.71 -20.11 -19.89
C TYR A 114 6.41 -20.88 -20.99
N ALA A 115 6.38 -22.21 -20.89
CA ALA A 115 6.50 -23.11 -22.02
C ALA A 115 5.70 -24.37 -21.69
N GLY A 116 4.77 -24.73 -22.57
CA GLY A 116 4.18 -26.06 -22.62
C GLY A 116 2.75 -26.14 -22.08
N THR A 117 1.81 -26.27 -23.01
CA THR A 117 0.75 -27.28 -23.03
C THR A 117 0.71 -28.21 -21.80
N TYR A 118 -0.46 -28.34 -21.13
CA TYR A 118 -1.25 -29.57 -21.02
C TYR A 118 -2.45 -29.36 -20.09
N SER A 119 -3.54 -30.00 -20.49
CA SER A 119 -4.78 -30.29 -19.77
C SER A 119 -4.59 -31.06 -18.45
N HIS A 120 -5.60 -30.94 -17.58
CA HIS A 120 -6.13 -31.95 -16.65
C HIS A 120 -5.99 -31.69 -15.12
N THR A 121 -7.14 -31.83 -14.45
CA THR A 121 -7.37 -32.26 -13.05
C THR A 121 -7.20 -31.28 -11.87
N GLY A 122 -8.35 -30.98 -11.23
CA GLY A 122 -8.49 -31.03 -9.77
C GLY A 122 -8.19 -29.76 -8.95
N TYR A 123 -9.24 -29.07 -8.51
CA TYR A 123 -9.15 -28.17 -7.35
C TYR A 123 -8.86 -28.97 -6.07
N PRO A 124 -8.09 -28.39 -5.12
CA PRO A 124 -8.66 -28.24 -3.78
C PRO A 124 -8.39 -26.86 -3.15
N THR A 125 -9.49 -26.27 -2.69
CA THR A 125 -9.74 -25.51 -1.44
C THR A 125 -8.57 -24.97 -0.60
N GLY A 126 -8.65 -23.68 -0.23
CA GLY A 126 -8.32 -23.23 1.14
C GLY A 126 -7.72 -21.84 1.32
N SER A 127 -8.54 -20.80 1.47
CA SER A 127 -8.34 -19.73 2.47
C SER A 127 -9.63 -18.93 2.62
N VAL A 128 -10.21 -19.05 3.81
CA VAL A 128 -11.49 -18.51 4.26
C VAL A 128 -11.31 -17.02 4.59
N TYR A 129 -12.11 -16.14 3.98
CA TYR A 129 -12.31 -14.79 4.50
C TYR A 129 -13.31 -14.85 5.66
N PRO A 130 -13.03 -14.31 6.86
CA PRO A 130 -14.06 -14.20 7.88
C PRO A 130 -15.07 -13.11 7.49
N HIS A 131 -16.28 -13.55 7.15
CA HIS A 131 -17.47 -12.70 7.08
C HIS A 131 -17.86 -12.24 8.48
N VAL A 132 -17.85 -10.93 8.73
CA VAL A 132 -18.36 -10.33 9.97
C VAL A 132 -19.87 -10.13 9.81
N HIS A 133 -20.66 -10.90 10.57
CA HIS A 133 -22.11 -10.67 10.72
C HIS A 133 -22.36 -9.68 11.87
N TYR A 134 -23.04 -8.57 11.59
CA TYR A 134 -23.68 -7.75 12.63
C TYR A 134 -24.99 -8.42 13.05
N LYS A 135 -25.19 -8.64 14.36
CA LYS A 135 -26.50 -8.99 14.92
C LYS A 135 -27.23 -7.72 15.38
N LYS A 136 -28.48 -7.57 14.95
CA LYS A 136 -29.52 -6.77 15.64
C LYS A 136 -30.15 -7.61 16.74
#